data_AF-A0A521REQ9-F1
#
_entry.id   AF-A0A521REQ9-F1
#
_cell.length_a   1.000
_cell.length_b   1.000
_cell.length_c   1.000
_cell.angle_alpha   90.00
_cell.angle_beta   90.00
_cell.angle_gamma   90.00
#
_symmetry.space_group_name_H-M   'P 1'
#
loop_
_entity.id
_entity.type
_entity.pdbx_description
1 polymer ?
#
loop_
_entity_poly.entity_id
_entity_poly.type
_entity_poly.pdbx_seq_one_letter_code
_entity_poly.pdbx_strand_id
1 'polypeptide(L)'
;MQNGIVTVSYIGATILFILALGGLSHQETSRRGNLYGMLGMGIAVLATVLGIVSSNHHVMLAGMLIGGAIGLVLAKKVAMTQMPELVAILHSLVGLAAVLVGFVNFLEHNPDITGVNRTIHDVETYLGILIGAITLSGSVVAFGKLSGKIGGKPVLLPGRHWMNLTLLAVVIYSGYLFVGQSAAGGGLSPLIVMTVLSLLFGIHMVMAIGGADMPVVVSMLNSYSGWAAAATGFMLNNDLLIVVGALVGSSGAILSYIMCRAMNRKFLAVIAGGFGTGGGTVAATEQTGEVTSVDAEEAAALLLDAKEVMIVPGYGMAVAQAQHTVNEITRALRERGVNVRFGIHPVAGRMPGHMNVLLAEARVPYDIVFEMDEVNEDFPEVDVSMVIGANDIVNPSAQEEPNSPIAGMPVLEVWKGRTTIVLKRSMASGYAGVDNPLFYKENTRMLFGDAKTSLDSVLKHLQG
;
A
#
# COMPACT_ATOMS: atom_id res chain seq x y z
N MET A 1 -29.60 -21.98 -15.87
CA MET A 1 -29.47 -21.15 -17.10
C MET A 1 -28.76 -21.96 -18.18
N GLN A 2 -28.95 -21.70 -19.47
CA GLN A 2 -28.07 -22.31 -20.50
C GLN A 2 -26.62 -21.86 -20.21
N ASN A 3 -25.65 -22.78 -20.25
CA ASN A 3 -24.22 -22.51 -19.96
C ASN A 3 -23.70 -21.25 -20.68
N GLY A 4 -24.17 -20.97 -21.90
CA GLY A 4 -23.79 -19.78 -22.66
C GLY A 4 -24.15 -18.45 -21.98
N ILE A 5 -25.26 -18.37 -21.24
CA ILE A 5 -25.63 -17.12 -20.55
C ILE A 5 -24.66 -16.82 -19.40
N VAL A 6 -24.20 -17.86 -18.69
CA VAL A 6 -23.21 -17.70 -17.60
C VAL A 6 -21.89 -17.21 -18.19
N THR A 7 -21.40 -17.84 -19.26
CA THR A 7 -20.17 -17.42 -19.95
C THR A 7 -20.24 -15.98 -20.46
N VAL A 8 -21.34 -15.60 -21.13
CA VAL A 8 -21.53 -14.21 -21.61
C VAL A 8 -21.61 -13.24 -20.44
N SER A 9 -22.26 -13.61 -19.33
CA SER A 9 -22.31 -12.76 -18.14
C SER A 9 -20.93 -12.54 -17.53
N TYR A 10 -20.10 -13.59 -17.49
CA TYR A 10 -18.72 -13.50 -17.03
C TYR A 10 -17.87 -12.62 -17.94
N ILE A 11 -18.00 -12.73 -19.26
CA ILE A 11 -17.32 -11.83 -20.20
C ILE A 11 -17.74 -10.37 -19.96
N GLY A 12 -19.05 -10.12 -19.80
CA GLY A 12 -19.56 -8.78 -19.48
C GLY A 12 -19.01 -8.24 -18.15
N ALA A 13 -18.96 -9.06 -17.11
CA ALA A 13 -18.37 -8.70 -15.82
C ALA A 13 -16.87 -8.39 -15.95
N THR A 14 -16.12 -9.19 -16.70
CA THR A 14 -14.69 -8.97 -16.99
C THR A 14 -14.45 -7.61 -17.65
N ILE A 15 -15.24 -7.27 -18.69
CA ILE A 15 -15.14 -5.97 -19.37
C ILE A 15 -15.40 -4.84 -18.38
N LEU A 16 -16.42 -4.98 -17.52
CA LEU A 16 -16.73 -3.98 -16.49
C LEU A 16 -15.60 -3.83 -15.46
N PHE A 17 -14.92 -4.90 -15.06
CA PHE A 17 -13.75 -4.80 -14.18
C PHE A 17 -12.56 -4.09 -14.84
N ILE A 18 -12.32 -4.32 -16.13
CA ILE A 18 -11.30 -3.58 -16.90
C ILE A 18 -11.66 -2.09 -16.97
N LEU A 19 -12.92 -1.78 -17.29
CA LEU A 19 -13.42 -0.40 -17.31
C LEU A 19 -13.43 0.24 -15.93
N ALA A 20 -13.58 -0.54 -14.86
CA ALA A 20 -13.48 -0.04 -13.49
C ALA A 20 -12.07 0.48 -13.21
N LEU A 21 -11.04 -0.31 -13.52
CA LEU A 21 -9.64 0.12 -13.38
C LEU A 21 -9.31 1.30 -14.30
N GLY A 22 -9.77 1.26 -15.55
CA GLY A 22 -9.62 2.38 -16.49
C GLY A 22 -10.27 3.66 -15.98
N GLY A 23 -11.49 3.58 -15.43
CA GLY A 23 -12.18 4.71 -14.84
C GLY A 23 -11.54 5.23 -13.55
N LEU A 24 -10.87 4.38 -12.78
CA LEU A 24 -10.15 4.80 -11.57
C LEU A 24 -8.82 5.51 -11.86
N SER A 25 -8.30 5.42 -13.09
CA SER A 25 -7.05 6.09 -13.48
C SER A 25 -7.18 7.61 -13.63
N HIS A 26 -8.40 8.12 -13.76
CA HIS A 26 -8.65 9.56 -13.88
C HIS A 26 -9.72 10.01 -12.88
N GLN A 27 -9.51 11.17 -12.27
CA GLN A 27 -10.41 11.69 -11.25
C GLN A 27 -11.83 11.91 -11.77
N GLU A 28 -11.98 12.50 -12.96
CA GLU A 28 -13.29 12.82 -13.55
C GLU A 28 -14.14 11.57 -13.80
N THR A 29 -13.49 10.45 -14.10
CA THR A 29 -14.15 9.17 -14.40
C THR A 29 -14.18 8.21 -13.20
N SER A 30 -13.52 8.53 -12.09
CA SER A 30 -13.39 7.69 -10.89
C SER A 30 -14.73 7.14 -10.36
N ARG A 31 -15.77 7.99 -10.33
CA ARG A 31 -17.13 7.58 -9.91
C ARG A 31 -17.75 6.57 -10.87
N ARG A 32 -17.55 6.75 -12.18
CA ARG A 32 -18.01 5.80 -13.21
C ARG A 32 -17.23 4.49 -13.12
N GLY A 33 -15.91 4.56 -12.89
CA GLY A 33 -15.07 3.39 -12.65
C GLY A 33 -15.58 2.55 -11.49
N ASN A 34 -15.88 3.17 -10.34
CA ASN A 34 -16.45 2.47 -9.20
C ASN A 34 -17.83 1.84 -9.51
N LEU A 35 -18.68 2.54 -10.26
CA LEU A 35 -19.97 1.99 -10.72
C LEU A 35 -19.79 0.75 -11.60
N TYR A 36 -18.84 0.76 -12.53
CA TYR A 36 -18.53 -0.42 -13.36
C TYR A 36 -18.08 -1.60 -12.50
N GLY A 37 -17.25 -1.37 -11.49
CA GLY A 37 -16.84 -2.41 -10.54
C GLY A 37 -18.03 -3.03 -9.77
N MET A 38 -18.94 -2.19 -9.27
CA MET A 38 -20.14 -2.65 -8.57
C MET A 38 -21.06 -3.47 -9.50
N LEU A 39 -21.29 -3.00 -10.72
CA LEU A 39 -22.10 -3.71 -11.71
C LEU A 39 -21.45 -5.04 -12.14
N GLY A 40 -20.14 -5.04 -12.38
CA GLY A 40 -19.38 -6.24 -12.74
C GLY A 40 -19.47 -7.32 -11.66
N MET A 41 -19.26 -6.94 -10.39
CA MET A 41 -19.41 -7.86 -9.25
C MET A 41 -20.85 -8.36 -9.10
N GLY A 42 -21.84 -7.48 -9.25
CA GLY A 42 -23.25 -7.86 -9.21
C GLY A 42 -23.62 -8.89 -10.27
N ILE A 43 -23.19 -8.68 -11.52
CA ILE A 43 -23.42 -9.61 -12.64
C ILE A 43 -22.73 -10.95 -12.38
N ALA A 44 -21.46 -10.94 -11.96
CA ALA A 44 -20.69 -12.14 -11.67
C ALA A 44 -21.36 -13.02 -10.61
N VAL A 45 -21.76 -12.40 -9.49
CA VAL A 45 -22.43 -13.10 -8.38
C VAL A 45 -23.78 -13.63 -8.84
N LEU A 46 -24.62 -12.82 -9.48
CA LEU A 46 -25.95 -13.24 -9.93
C LEU A 46 -25.87 -14.39 -10.96
N ALA A 47 -24.95 -14.30 -11.92
CA ALA A 47 -24.74 -15.36 -12.90
C ALA A 47 -24.30 -16.68 -12.25
N THR A 48 -23.46 -16.61 -11.22
CA THR A 48 -23.00 -17.78 -10.47
C THR A 48 -24.14 -18.40 -9.65
N VAL A 49 -24.87 -17.57 -8.91
CA VAL A 49 -25.99 -18.00 -8.05
C VAL A 49 -27.13 -18.62 -8.85
N LEU A 50 -27.51 -18.03 -9.99
CA LEU A 50 -28.63 -18.50 -10.81
C LEU A 50 -28.23 -19.58 -11.82
N GLY A 51 -26.94 -19.65 -12.16
CA GLY A 51 -26.41 -20.49 -13.24
C GLY A 51 -25.75 -21.77 -12.75
N ILE A 52 -24.94 -21.71 -11.68
CA ILE A 52 -24.05 -22.79 -11.25
C ILE A 52 -24.52 -23.42 -9.94
N VAL A 53 -25.00 -22.60 -9.00
CA VAL A 53 -25.39 -23.10 -7.67
C VAL A 53 -26.66 -23.93 -7.79
N SER A 54 -26.56 -25.20 -7.41
CA SER A 54 -27.66 -26.17 -7.50
C SER A 54 -28.28 -26.50 -6.13
N SER A 55 -27.52 -26.33 -5.05
CA SER A 55 -27.91 -26.73 -3.69
C SER A 55 -27.38 -25.73 -2.64
N ASN A 56 -27.87 -25.85 -1.40
CA ASN A 56 -27.40 -25.07 -0.25
C ASN A 56 -27.48 -23.53 -0.40
N HIS A 57 -28.44 -23.04 -1.19
CA HIS A 57 -28.69 -21.62 -1.39
C HIS A 57 -28.82 -20.83 -0.08
N HIS A 58 -29.45 -21.42 0.94
CA HIS A 58 -29.63 -20.79 2.24
C HIS A 58 -28.30 -20.59 2.98
N VAL A 59 -27.38 -21.55 2.93
CA VAL A 59 -26.04 -21.44 3.55
C VAL A 59 -25.22 -20.37 2.84
N MET A 60 -25.20 -20.41 1.49
CA MET A 60 -24.50 -19.43 0.68
C MET A 60 -25.01 -18.00 0.93
N LEU A 61 -26.33 -17.80 0.86
CA LEU A 61 -26.93 -16.48 1.07
C LEU A 61 -26.70 -15.98 2.51
N ALA A 62 -26.78 -16.86 3.52
CA ALA A 62 -26.46 -16.49 4.89
C ALA A 62 -24.99 -16.06 5.02
N GLY A 63 -24.05 -16.80 4.42
CA GLY A 63 -22.63 -16.45 4.40
C GLY A 63 -22.37 -15.11 3.72
N MET A 64 -22.98 -14.86 2.56
CA MET A 64 -22.89 -13.59 1.84
C MET A 64 -23.46 -12.43 2.65
N LEU A 65 -24.60 -12.61 3.30
CA LEU A 65 -25.24 -11.59 4.13
C LEU A 65 -24.38 -11.26 5.36
N ILE A 66 -23.85 -12.26 6.05
CA ILE A 66 -22.99 -12.05 7.22
C ILE A 66 -21.69 -11.36 6.81
N GLY A 67 -21.00 -11.87 5.78
CA GLY A 67 -19.76 -11.28 5.28
C GLY A 67 -19.97 -9.86 4.78
N GLY A 68 -21.02 -9.62 3.98
CA GLY A 68 -21.39 -8.30 3.47
C GLY A 68 -21.75 -7.31 4.57
N ALA A 69 -22.48 -7.74 5.60
CA ALA A 69 -22.83 -6.89 6.74
C ALA A 69 -21.60 -6.49 7.56
N ILE A 70 -20.69 -7.45 7.85
CA ILE A 70 -19.42 -7.16 8.55
C ILE A 70 -18.60 -6.17 7.72
N GLY A 71 -18.44 -6.43 6.41
CA GLY A 71 -17.72 -5.54 5.50
C GLY A 71 -18.29 -4.12 5.48
N LEU A 72 -19.62 -3.97 5.41
CA LEU A 72 -20.30 -2.68 5.43
C LEU A 72 -20.06 -1.92 6.74
N VAL A 73 -20.13 -2.60 7.88
CA VAL A 73 -19.90 -1.99 9.20
C VAL A 73 -18.45 -1.53 9.33
N LEU A 74 -17.48 -2.35 8.92
CA LEU A 74 -16.07 -2.01 8.99
C LEU A 74 -15.73 -0.84 8.06
N ALA A 75 -16.20 -0.87 6.82
CA ALA A 75 -15.96 0.20 5.84
C ALA A 75 -16.54 1.56 6.27
N LYS A 76 -17.67 1.57 7.00
CA LYS A 76 -18.27 2.81 7.52
C LYS A 76 -17.59 3.38 8.77
N LYS A 77 -16.90 2.54 9.54
CA LYS A 77 -16.33 2.93 10.84
C LYS A 77 -14.84 3.26 10.79
N VAL A 78 -14.12 2.76 9.78
CA VAL A 78 -12.68 2.97 9.69
C VAL A 78 -12.36 4.45 9.42
N ALA A 79 -11.35 4.99 10.09
CA ALA A 79 -10.83 6.32 9.77
C ALA A 79 -9.97 6.27 8.51
N MET A 80 -9.89 7.37 7.75
CA MET A 80 -9.07 7.43 6.53
C MET A 80 -7.58 7.20 6.81
N THR A 81 -7.10 7.54 8.00
CA THR A 81 -5.73 7.26 8.47
C THR A 81 -5.45 5.78 8.73
N GLN A 82 -6.49 4.96 8.93
CA GLN A 82 -6.44 3.51 9.14
C GLN A 82 -6.73 2.71 7.86
N MET A 83 -6.88 3.37 6.72
CA MET A 83 -7.05 2.69 5.43
C MET A 83 -5.95 1.65 5.11
N PRO A 84 -4.64 1.90 5.39
CA PRO A 84 -3.60 0.93 5.08
C PRO A 84 -3.77 -0.42 5.81
N GLU A 85 -4.16 -0.40 7.09
CA GLU A 85 -4.36 -1.62 7.88
C GLU A 85 -5.64 -2.36 7.46
N LEU A 86 -6.71 -1.65 7.11
CA LEU A 86 -7.92 -2.26 6.58
C LEU A 86 -7.63 -2.98 5.26
N VAL A 87 -6.90 -2.35 4.34
CA VAL A 87 -6.49 -2.97 3.08
C VAL A 87 -5.65 -4.23 3.33
N ALA A 88 -4.70 -4.17 4.26
CA ALA A 88 -3.89 -5.33 4.63
C ALA A 88 -4.76 -6.52 5.09
N ILE A 89 -5.69 -6.31 6.03
CA ILE A 89 -6.53 -7.40 6.54
C ILE A 89 -7.53 -7.92 5.48
N LEU A 90 -7.99 -7.09 4.55
CA LEU A 90 -8.86 -7.55 3.45
C LEU A 90 -8.13 -8.56 2.54
N HIS A 91 -6.84 -8.33 2.23
CA HIS A 91 -6.06 -9.31 1.47
C HIS A 91 -5.90 -10.64 2.21
N SER A 92 -5.87 -10.63 3.55
CA SER A 92 -5.80 -11.89 4.31
C SER A 92 -7.05 -12.74 4.10
N LEU A 93 -8.22 -12.12 3.99
CA LEU A 93 -9.48 -12.81 3.71
C LEU A 93 -9.50 -13.43 2.30
N VAL A 94 -8.91 -12.75 1.31
CA VAL A 94 -8.73 -13.32 -0.05
C VAL A 94 -7.83 -14.55 0.00
N GLY A 95 -6.70 -14.46 0.72
CA GLY A 95 -5.80 -15.60 0.92
C GLY A 95 -6.48 -16.78 1.63
N LEU A 96 -7.26 -16.51 2.67
CA LEU A 96 -8.04 -17.53 3.37
C LEU A 96 -9.07 -18.19 2.46
N ALA A 97 -9.79 -17.40 1.64
CA ALA A 97 -10.75 -17.93 0.68
C ALA A 97 -10.05 -18.87 -0.34
N ALA A 98 -8.90 -18.47 -0.89
CA ALA A 98 -8.13 -19.31 -1.81
C ALA A 98 -7.68 -20.63 -1.16
N VAL A 99 -7.21 -20.59 0.09
CA VAL A 99 -6.85 -21.80 0.86
C VAL A 99 -8.06 -22.72 1.05
N LEU A 100 -9.19 -22.17 1.55
CA LEU A 100 -10.39 -22.96 1.82
C LEU A 100 -10.97 -23.57 0.54
N VAL A 101 -11.07 -22.79 -0.53
CA VAL A 101 -11.57 -23.27 -1.83
C VAL A 101 -10.64 -24.34 -2.40
N GLY A 102 -9.31 -24.18 -2.27
CA GLY A 102 -8.35 -25.20 -2.68
C GLY A 102 -8.49 -26.52 -1.90
N PHE A 103 -8.65 -26.46 -0.58
CA PHE A 103 -8.89 -27.67 0.21
C PHE A 103 -10.21 -28.35 -0.14
N VAL A 104 -11.29 -27.59 -0.32
CA VAL A 104 -12.58 -28.14 -0.74
C VAL A 104 -12.46 -28.82 -2.09
N ASN A 105 -11.84 -28.16 -3.07
CA ASN A 105 -11.67 -28.69 -4.41
C ASN A 105 -10.78 -29.95 -4.45
N PHE A 106 -9.73 -30.01 -3.63
CA PHE A 106 -8.91 -31.22 -3.49
C PHE A 106 -9.69 -32.39 -2.85
N LEU A 107 -10.48 -32.11 -1.81
CA LEU A 107 -11.26 -33.13 -1.10
C LEU A 107 -12.45 -33.63 -1.94
N GLU A 108 -12.99 -32.79 -2.81
CA GLU A 108 -13.97 -33.14 -3.83
C GLU A 108 -13.31 -34.03 -4.88
N HIS A 109 -13.35 -35.34 -4.64
CA HIS A 109 -12.82 -36.34 -5.56
C HIS A 109 -13.63 -36.31 -6.85
N ASN A 110 -13.12 -35.64 -7.88
CA ASN A 110 -13.69 -35.67 -9.21
C ASN A 110 -13.07 -36.81 -10.04
N PRO A 111 -13.79 -37.93 -10.25
CA PRO A 111 -13.26 -39.10 -10.97
C PRO A 111 -13.04 -38.84 -12.47
N ASP A 112 -13.60 -37.78 -13.03
CA ASP A 112 -13.52 -37.47 -14.46
C ASP A 112 -12.16 -36.84 -14.85
N ILE A 113 -11.39 -36.32 -13.87
CA ILE A 113 -10.08 -35.72 -14.09
C ILE A 113 -9.01 -36.81 -13.96
N THR A 114 -8.48 -37.28 -15.09
CA THR A 114 -7.49 -38.36 -15.15
C THR A 114 -6.20 -37.96 -15.89
N GLY A 115 -5.13 -38.74 -15.69
CA GLY A 115 -3.87 -38.58 -16.42
C GLY A 115 -3.21 -37.21 -16.25
N VAL A 116 -2.82 -36.60 -17.37
CA VAL A 116 -2.13 -35.30 -17.40
C VAL A 116 -3.00 -34.18 -16.83
N ASN A 117 -4.30 -34.19 -17.11
CA ASN A 117 -5.23 -33.18 -16.59
C ASN A 117 -5.29 -33.20 -15.06
N ARG A 118 -5.20 -34.39 -14.44
CA ARG A 118 -5.13 -34.52 -12.98
C ARG A 118 -3.87 -33.89 -12.42
N THR A 119 -2.74 -34.12 -13.08
CA THR A 119 -1.45 -33.55 -12.68
C THR A 119 -1.50 -32.01 -12.74
N ILE A 120 -2.05 -31.45 -13.82
CA ILE A 120 -2.21 -29.99 -13.98
C ILE A 120 -3.09 -29.44 -12.87
N HIS A 121 -4.26 -30.04 -12.64
CA HIS A 121 -5.22 -29.62 -11.63
C HIS A 121 -4.65 -29.68 -10.20
N ASP A 122 -3.90 -30.74 -9.89
CA ASP A 122 -3.21 -30.89 -8.60
C ASP A 122 -2.15 -29.78 -8.42
N VAL A 123 -1.37 -29.48 -9.47
CA VAL A 123 -0.37 -28.39 -9.42
C VAL A 123 -1.05 -27.03 -9.23
N GLU A 124 -2.14 -26.75 -9.93
CA GLU A 124 -2.93 -25.50 -9.78
C GLU A 124 -3.46 -25.36 -8.36
N THR A 125 -4.01 -26.43 -7.80
CA THR A 125 -4.52 -26.48 -6.42
C THR A 125 -3.40 -26.22 -5.41
N TYR A 126 -2.25 -26.88 -5.59
CA TYR A 126 -1.08 -26.72 -4.73
C TYR A 126 -0.57 -25.28 -4.73
N LEU A 127 -0.42 -24.67 -5.91
CA LEU A 127 0.05 -23.30 -6.06
C LEU A 127 -0.97 -22.29 -5.52
N GLY A 128 -2.27 -22.50 -5.74
CA GLY A 128 -3.34 -21.64 -5.21
C GLY A 128 -3.33 -21.59 -3.69
N ILE A 129 -3.22 -22.75 -3.02
CA ILE A 129 -3.14 -22.84 -1.56
C ILE A 129 -1.84 -22.23 -1.04
N LEU A 130 -0.70 -22.50 -1.70
CA LEU A 130 0.60 -21.93 -1.35
C LEU A 130 0.57 -20.38 -1.34
N ILE A 131 0.15 -19.77 -2.44
CA ILE A 131 0.08 -18.30 -2.56
C ILE A 131 -0.96 -17.74 -1.58
N GLY A 132 -2.12 -18.39 -1.46
CA GLY A 132 -3.18 -18.00 -0.53
C GLY A 132 -2.73 -18.00 0.94
N ALA A 133 -1.99 -19.03 1.36
CA ALA A 133 -1.47 -19.17 2.73
C ALA A 133 -0.40 -18.11 3.06
N ILE A 134 0.52 -17.83 2.13
CA ILE A 134 1.51 -16.75 2.27
C ILE A 134 0.79 -15.40 2.40
N THR A 135 -0.22 -15.16 1.55
CA THR A 135 -1.00 -13.93 1.54
C THR A 135 -1.75 -13.75 2.86
N LEU A 136 -2.45 -14.79 3.33
CA LEU A 136 -3.19 -14.79 4.59
C LEU A 136 -2.29 -14.38 5.76
N SER A 137 -1.23 -15.14 5.97
CA SER A 137 -0.34 -14.97 7.12
C SER A 137 0.45 -13.65 7.05
N GLY A 138 0.99 -13.31 5.89
CA GLY A 138 1.73 -12.06 5.67
C GLY A 138 0.86 -10.83 5.91
N SER A 139 -0.38 -10.84 5.42
CA SER A 139 -1.34 -9.75 5.59
C SER A 139 -1.79 -9.56 7.03
N VAL A 140 -1.94 -10.64 7.81
CA VAL A 140 -2.25 -10.55 9.24
C VAL A 140 -1.11 -9.89 10.02
N VAL A 141 0.15 -10.24 9.72
CA VAL A 141 1.30 -9.56 10.34
C VAL A 141 1.38 -8.11 9.89
N ALA A 142 1.11 -7.83 8.62
CA ALA A 142 1.11 -6.47 8.10
C ALA A 142 0.08 -5.57 8.79
N PHE A 143 -1.14 -6.09 8.97
CA PHE A 143 -2.18 -5.45 9.78
C PHE A 143 -1.70 -5.21 11.22
N GLY A 144 -1.08 -6.20 11.86
CA GLY A 144 -0.55 -6.08 13.22
C GLY A 144 0.49 -4.97 13.35
N LYS A 145 1.40 -4.83 12.37
CA LYS A 145 2.41 -3.77 12.35
C LYS A 145 1.83 -2.38 12.09
N LEU A 146 0.91 -2.26 11.14
CA LEU A 146 0.29 -0.99 10.78
C LEU A 146 -0.62 -0.45 11.90
N SER A 147 -1.32 -1.35 12.61
CA SER A 147 -2.16 -1.03 13.78
C SER A 147 -1.40 -0.82 15.08
N GLY A 148 -0.07 -1.01 15.08
CA GLY A 148 0.77 -0.87 16.28
C GLY A 148 0.62 -2.01 17.29
N LYS A 149 -0.14 -3.06 16.98
CA LYS A 149 -0.25 -4.28 17.82
C LYS A 149 1.04 -5.11 17.82
N ILE A 150 1.79 -5.03 16.71
CA ILE A 150 3.13 -5.60 16.55
C ILE A 150 4.10 -4.44 16.39
N GLY A 151 5.28 -4.53 17.02
CA GLY A 151 6.31 -3.51 16.89
C GLY A 151 6.74 -3.28 15.43
N GLY A 152 6.97 -2.03 15.05
CA GLY A 152 7.40 -1.65 13.70
C GLY A 152 8.88 -1.95 13.40
N LYS A 153 9.66 -2.42 14.38
CA LYS A 153 11.07 -2.78 14.18
C LYS A 153 11.18 -4.12 13.43
N PRO A 154 12.08 -4.25 12.44
CA PRO A 154 12.37 -5.54 11.80
C PRO A 154 12.81 -6.57 12.84
N VAL A 155 12.23 -7.77 12.81
CA VAL A 155 12.65 -8.91 13.62
C VAL A 155 13.46 -9.85 12.74
N LEU A 156 14.78 -9.85 12.95
CA LEU A 156 15.72 -10.64 12.14
C LEU A 156 16.11 -11.92 12.89
N LEU A 157 15.82 -13.08 12.30
CA LEU A 157 16.27 -14.37 12.81
C LEU A 157 17.70 -14.68 12.31
N PRO A 158 18.55 -15.29 13.14
CA PRO A 158 19.87 -15.74 12.71
C PRO A 158 19.72 -16.80 11.60
N GLY A 159 20.49 -16.65 10.51
CA GLY A 159 20.45 -17.61 9.39
C GLY A 159 19.18 -17.56 8.53
N ARG A 160 18.40 -16.46 8.56
CA ARG A 160 17.14 -16.32 7.79
C ARG A 160 17.20 -16.75 6.32
N HIS A 161 18.32 -16.51 5.64
CA HIS A 161 18.47 -16.86 4.23
C HIS A 161 18.54 -18.38 4.04
N TRP A 162 19.20 -19.10 4.95
CA TRP A 162 19.20 -20.56 4.99
C TRP A 162 17.84 -21.12 5.38
N MET A 163 17.13 -20.48 6.30
CA MET A 163 15.74 -20.86 6.64
C MET A 163 14.83 -20.72 5.43
N ASN A 164 14.90 -19.60 4.70
CA ASN A 164 14.10 -19.37 3.49
C ASN A 164 14.44 -20.37 2.38
N LEU A 165 15.72 -20.67 2.17
CA LEU A 165 16.16 -21.68 1.22
C LEU A 165 15.63 -23.08 1.59
N THR A 166 15.71 -23.42 2.88
CA THR A 166 15.23 -24.72 3.39
C THR A 166 13.72 -24.82 3.25
N LEU A 167 12.97 -23.78 3.60
CA LEU A 167 11.52 -23.71 3.42
C LEU A 167 11.14 -23.90 1.94
N LEU A 168 11.84 -23.20 1.03
CA LEU A 168 11.62 -23.35 -0.40
C LEU A 168 11.86 -24.79 -0.87
N ALA A 169 12.97 -25.40 -0.45
CA ALA A 169 13.30 -26.78 -0.82
C ALA A 169 12.24 -27.78 -0.29
N VAL A 170 11.78 -27.61 0.95
CA VAL A 170 10.73 -28.45 1.53
C VAL A 170 9.40 -28.24 0.82
N VAL A 171 9.02 -27.01 0.47
CA VAL A 171 7.80 -26.72 -0.30
C VAL A 171 7.87 -27.36 -1.69
N ILE A 172 9.01 -27.34 -2.37
CA ILE A 172 9.14 -28.01 -3.68
C ILE A 172 9.01 -29.54 -3.52
N TYR A 173 9.69 -30.10 -2.51
CA TYR A 173 9.65 -31.53 -2.23
C TYR A 173 8.24 -32.01 -1.82
N SER A 174 7.53 -31.26 -0.98
CA SER A 174 6.14 -31.51 -0.64
C SER A 174 5.22 -31.47 -1.86
N GLY A 175 5.50 -30.60 -2.85
CA GLY A 175 4.75 -30.56 -4.11
C GLY A 175 4.94 -31.81 -4.95
N TYR A 176 6.17 -32.30 -5.05
CA TYR A 176 6.47 -33.59 -5.69
C TYR A 176 5.73 -34.75 -5.01
N LEU A 177 5.78 -34.82 -3.67
CA LEU A 177 5.05 -35.83 -2.92
C LEU A 177 3.53 -35.70 -3.07
N PHE A 178 3.01 -34.48 -3.10
CA PHE A 178 1.60 -34.20 -3.27
C PHE A 178 1.07 -34.74 -4.59
N VAL A 179 1.70 -34.38 -5.71
CA VAL A 179 1.29 -34.85 -7.05
C VAL A 179 1.39 -36.38 -7.15
N GLY A 180 2.49 -36.96 -6.62
CA GLY A 180 2.68 -38.41 -6.64
C GLY A 180 1.65 -39.18 -5.79
N GLN A 181 1.30 -38.67 -4.61
CA GLN A 181 0.34 -39.31 -3.71
C GLN A 181 -1.11 -39.05 -4.09
N SER A 182 -1.43 -37.86 -4.61
CA SER A 182 -2.78 -37.50 -5.09
C SER A 182 -3.25 -38.46 -6.19
N ALA A 183 -2.35 -38.86 -7.09
CA ALA A 183 -2.64 -39.88 -8.11
C ALA A 183 -3.08 -41.24 -7.52
N ALA A 184 -2.70 -41.55 -6.28
CA ALA A 184 -3.07 -42.77 -5.57
C ALA A 184 -4.25 -42.56 -4.58
N GLY A 185 -4.93 -41.41 -4.60
CA GLY A 185 -5.99 -41.05 -3.66
C GLY A 185 -5.49 -40.56 -2.29
N GLY A 186 -4.19 -40.25 -2.18
CA GLY A 186 -3.55 -39.66 -1.01
C GLY A 186 -3.29 -38.16 -1.19
N GLY A 187 -2.20 -37.64 -0.60
CA GLY A 187 -1.74 -36.26 -0.83
C GLY A 187 -2.22 -35.22 0.20
N LEU A 188 -3.17 -35.55 1.07
CA LEU A 188 -3.61 -34.60 2.11
C LEU A 188 -2.48 -34.18 3.06
N SER A 189 -1.61 -35.12 3.46
CA SER A 189 -0.50 -34.82 4.37
C SER A 189 0.55 -33.87 3.78
N PRO A 190 1.12 -34.06 2.57
CA PRO A 190 2.03 -33.09 1.99
C PRO A 190 1.36 -31.73 1.72
N LEU A 191 0.06 -31.70 1.42
CA LEU A 191 -0.69 -30.46 1.25
C LEU A 191 -0.81 -29.66 2.56
N ILE A 192 -1.15 -30.33 3.66
CA ILE A 192 -1.21 -29.71 5.00
C ILE A 192 0.18 -29.22 5.41
N VAL A 193 1.22 -30.04 5.22
CA VAL A 193 2.60 -29.66 5.54
C VAL A 193 3.01 -28.40 4.77
N MET A 194 2.78 -28.36 3.45
CA MET A 194 3.03 -27.16 2.67
C MET A 194 2.24 -25.95 3.19
N THR A 195 0.95 -26.13 3.49
CA THR A 195 0.09 -25.02 3.95
C THR A 195 0.64 -24.41 5.25
N VAL A 196 1.00 -25.25 6.22
CA VAL A 196 1.58 -24.80 7.49
C VAL A 196 2.91 -24.08 7.26
N LEU A 197 3.79 -24.63 6.43
CA LEU A 197 5.07 -23.99 6.11
C LEU A 197 4.89 -22.66 5.40
N SER A 198 3.88 -22.55 4.54
CA SER A 198 3.54 -21.33 3.82
C SER A 198 3.00 -20.24 4.73
N LEU A 199 2.19 -20.61 5.72
CA LEU A 199 1.74 -19.71 6.79
C LEU A 199 2.92 -19.21 7.63
N LEU A 200 3.83 -20.11 8.01
CA LEU A 200 5.04 -19.74 8.76
C LEU A 200 5.96 -18.84 7.92
N PHE A 201 6.09 -19.11 6.63
CA PHE A 201 6.89 -18.32 5.71
C PHE A 201 6.32 -16.91 5.54
N GLY A 202 5.00 -16.76 5.36
CA GLY A 202 4.39 -15.43 5.27
C GLY A 202 4.56 -14.62 6.56
N ILE A 203 4.45 -15.25 7.73
CA ILE A 203 4.81 -14.61 9.01
C ILE A 203 6.27 -14.17 9.01
N HIS A 204 7.19 -15.09 8.72
CA HIS A 204 8.63 -14.84 8.77
C HIS A 204 9.04 -13.70 7.82
N MET A 205 8.54 -13.74 6.59
CA MET A 205 8.84 -12.75 5.55
C MET A 205 8.43 -11.35 5.99
N VAL A 206 7.19 -11.15 6.46
CA VAL A 206 6.69 -9.82 6.85
C VAL A 206 7.28 -9.36 8.19
N MET A 207 7.58 -10.27 9.11
CA MET A 207 8.25 -9.94 10.39
C MET A 207 9.63 -9.33 10.18
N ALA A 208 10.36 -9.77 9.15
CA ALA A 208 11.67 -9.24 8.80
C ALA A 208 11.65 -7.82 8.16
N ILE A 209 10.46 -7.25 7.88
CA ILE A 209 10.31 -5.98 7.18
C ILE A 209 10.01 -4.83 8.16
N GLY A 210 10.58 -3.65 7.93
CA GLY A 210 10.38 -2.48 8.78
C GLY A 210 9.00 -1.81 8.61
N GLY A 211 8.55 -1.11 9.65
CA GLY A 211 7.23 -0.50 9.75
C GLY A 211 6.82 0.51 8.67
N ALA A 212 7.75 1.18 7.99
CA ALA A 212 7.44 2.06 6.87
C ALA A 212 7.94 1.59 5.51
N ASP A 213 8.48 0.37 5.46
CA ASP A 213 8.43 -0.42 4.24
C ASP A 213 7.11 -1.18 4.08
N MET A 214 6.28 -1.20 5.14
CA MET A 214 4.95 -1.82 5.13
C MET A 214 4.05 -1.42 3.96
N PRO A 215 4.04 -0.16 3.48
CA PRO A 215 3.23 0.20 2.31
C PRO A 215 3.57 -0.65 1.08
N VAL A 216 4.86 -0.93 0.85
CA VAL A 216 5.32 -1.80 -0.25
C VAL A 216 4.87 -3.24 -0.03
N VAL A 217 4.94 -3.72 1.22
CA VAL A 217 4.46 -5.06 1.59
C VAL A 217 2.97 -5.21 1.32
N VAL A 218 2.16 -4.21 1.67
CA VAL A 218 0.71 -4.24 1.40
C VAL A 218 0.44 -4.30 -0.10
N SER A 219 1.20 -3.56 -0.93
CA SER A 219 1.09 -3.63 -2.38
C SER A 219 1.53 -4.99 -2.95
N MET A 220 2.60 -5.58 -2.41
CA MET A 220 3.05 -6.91 -2.81
C MET A 220 2.02 -7.99 -2.45
N LEU A 221 1.45 -7.93 -1.25
CA LEU A 221 0.41 -8.85 -0.80
C LEU A 221 -0.90 -8.67 -1.60
N ASN A 222 -1.20 -7.45 -2.07
CA ASN A 222 -2.27 -7.23 -3.04
C ASN A 222 -2.00 -8.02 -4.34
N SER A 223 -0.76 -7.95 -4.86
CA SER A 223 -0.38 -8.75 -6.03
C SER A 223 -0.58 -10.24 -5.79
N TYR A 224 -0.11 -10.77 -4.66
CA TYR A 224 -0.28 -12.19 -4.31
C TYR A 224 -1.74 -12.59 -4.18
N SER A 225 -2.60 -11.73 -3.65
CA SER A 225 -4.04 -11.98 -3.59
C SER A 225 -4.66 -12.12 -4.99
N GLY A 226 -4.21 -11.32 -5.97
CA GLY A 226 -4.60 -11.43 -7.37
C GLY A 226 -4.14 -12.73 -8.02
N TRP A 227 -2.87 -13.12 -7.81
CA TRP A 227 -2.36 -14.39 -8.32
C TRP A 227 -3.02 -15.61 -7.67
N ALA A 228 -3.37 -15.54 -6.38
CA ALA A 228 -4.15 -16.57 -5.70
C ALA A 228 -5.56 -16.71 -6.30
N ALA A 229 -6.21 -15.58 -6.62
CA ALA A 229 -7.50 -15.58 -7.30
C ALA A 229 -7.39 -16.16 -8.72
N ALA A 230 -6.32 -15.83 -9.46
CA ALA A 230 -6.08 -16.40 -10.79
C ALA A 230 -5.83 -17.92 -10.73
N ALA A 231 -5.03 -18.39 -9.77
CA ALA A 231 -4.81 -19.81 -9.53
C ALA A 231 -6.12 -20.55 -9.16
N THR A 232 -6.95 -19.92 -8.31
CA THR A 232 -8.30 -20.43 -8.01
C THR A 232 -9.16 -20.48 -9.27
N GLY A 233 -9.01 -19.50 -10.17
CA GLY A 233 -9.68 -19.48 -11.46
C GLY A 233 -9.29 -20.65 -12.35
N PHE A 234 -8.01 -20.98 -12.47
CA PHE A 234 -7.55 -22.16 -13.20
C PHE A 234 -8.11 -23.45 -12.59
N MET A 235 -7.96 -23.59 -11.27
CA MET A 235 -8.44 -24.74 -10.51
C MET A 235 -9.96 -24.99 -10.69
N LEU A 236 -10.76 -23.93 -10.76
CA LEU A 236 -12.21 -24.00 -10.95
C LEU A 236 -12.65 -23.91 -12.42
N ASN A 237 -11.70 -23.82 -13.36
CA ASN A 237 -11.96 -23.56 -14.78
C ASN A 237 -12.90 -22.34 -15.00
N ASN A 238 -12.59 -21.22 -14.33
CA ASN A 238 -13.38 -20.01 -14.30
C ASN A 238 -12.61 -18.82 -14.87
N ASP A 239 -12.92 -18.48 -16.13
CA ASP A 239 -12.28 -17.38 -16.87
C ASP A 239 -12.38 -16.02 -16.17
N LEU A 240 -13.49 -15.73 -15.49
CA LEU A 240 -13.67 -14.47 -14.78
C LEU A 240 -12.62 -14.33 -13.67
N LEU A 241 -12.43 -15.37 -12.87
CA LEU A 241 -11.45 -15.37 -11.79
C LEU A 241 -10.01 -15.28 -12.32
N ILE A 242 -9.72 -15.94 -13.45
CA ILE A 242 -8.41 -15.87 -14.11
C ILE A 242 -8.12 -14.42 -14.52
N VAL A 243 -9.05 -13.78 -15.25
CA VAL A 243 -8.82 -12.43 -15.77
C VAL A 243 -8.78 -11.39 -14.65
N VAL A 244 -9.73 -11.42 -13.72
CA VAL A 244 -9.76 -10.47 -12.60
C VAL A 244 -8.55 -10.66 -11.69
N GLY A 245 -8.17 -11.91 -11.41
CA GLY A 245 -6.98 -12.23 -10.64
C GLY A 245 -5.70 -11.71 -11.29
N ALA A 246 -5.54 -11.90 -12.60
CA ALA A 246 -4.38 -11.39 -13.35
C ALA A 246 -4.34 -9.85 -13.38
N LEU A 247 -5.48 -9.18 -13.51
CA LEU A 247 -5.58 -7.71 -13.47
C LEU A 247 -5.16 -7.15 -12.10
N VAL A 248 -5.66 -7.74 -11.01
CA VAL A 248 -5.28 -7.33 -9.64
C VAL A 248 -3.82 -7.66 -9.37
N GLY A 249 -3.37 -8.85 -9.77
CA GLY A 249 -2.01 -9.34 -9.60
C GLY A 249 -0.98 -8.44 -10.28
N SER A 250 -1.20 -8.11 -11.55
CA SER A 250 -0.34 -7.21 -12.32
C SER A 250 -0.33 -5.77 -11.78
N SER A 251 -1.51 -5.22 -11.44
CA SER A 251 -1.64 -3.89 -10.84
C SER A 251 -0.83 -3.77 -9.53
N GLY A 252 -0.97 -4.74 -8.63
CA GLY A 252 -0.19 -4.78 -7.39
C GLY A 252 1.32 -4.89 -7.62
N ALA A 253 1.76 -5.67 -8.62
CA ALA A 253 3.17 -5.80 -8.95
C ALA A 253 3.76 -4.50 -9.52
N ILE A 254 3.05 -3.84 -10.43
CA ILE A 254 3.46 -2.55 -11.01
C ILE A 254 3.54 -1.48 -9.93
N LEU A 255 2.53 -1.38 -9.07
CA LEU A 255 2.52 -0.42 -7.96
C LEU A 255 3.69 -0.68 -7.00
N SER A 256 3.93 -1.93 -6.63
CA SER A 256 5.08 -2.30 -5.78
C SER A 256 6.42 -1.89 -6.39
N TYR A 257 6.57 -2.06 -7.71
CA TYR A 257 7.76 -1.64 -8.44
C TYR A 257 7.94 -0.12 -8.41
N ILE A 258 6.88 0.65 -8.69
CA ILE A 258 6.91 2.12 -8.67
C ILE A 258 7.30 2.63 -7.27
N MET A 259 6.71 2.05 -6.22
CA MET A 259 7.04 2.40 -4.84
C MET A 259 8.49 2.08 -4.49
N CYS A 260 8.99 0.89 -4.89
CA CYS A 260 10.39 0.52 -4.68
C CYS A 260 11.34 1.51 -5.37
N ARG A 261 11.02 1.91 -6.61
CA ARG A 261 11.80 2.92 -7.37
C ARG A 261 11.78 4.27 -6.68
N ALA A 262 10.63 4.73 -6.19
CA ALA A 262 10.48 5.98 -5.46
C ALA A 262 11.25 6.00 -4.12
N MET A 263 11.52 4.83 -3.53
CA MET A 263 12.34 4.69 -2.32
C MET A 263 13.82 4.37 -2.60
N ASN A 264 14.23 4.35 -3.88
CA ASN A 264 15.52 3.86 -4.34
C ASN A 264 15.90 2.46 -3.77
N ARG A 265 14.93 1.55 -3.71
CA ARG A 265 15.12 0.17 -3.26
C ARG A 265 14.95 -0.80 -4.42
N LYS A 266 15.80 -1.83 -4.46
CA LYS A 266 15.68 -2.89 -5.48
C LYS A 266 14.49 -3.80 -5.14
N PHE A 267 13.55 -3.92 -6.07
CA PHE A 267 12.34 -4.75 -5.92
C PHE A 267 12.64 -6.20 -5.48
N LEU A 268 13.66 -6.85 -6.06
CA LEU A 268 14.07 -8.20 -5.67
C LEU A 268 14.60 -8.26 -4.23
N ALA A 269 15.31 -7.23 -3.77
CA ALA A 269 15.81 -7.18 -2.40
C ALA A 269 14.66 -7.07 -1.40
N VAL A 270 13.63 -6.29 -1.73
CA VAL A 270 12.39 -6.18 -0.94
C VAL A 270 11.65 -7.52 -0.84
N ILE A 271 11.49 -8.23 -1.95
CA ILE A 271 10.83 -9.55 -1.98
C ILE A 271 11.64 -10.61 -1.20
N ALA A 272 12.96 -10.59 -1.30
CA ALA A 272 13.82 -11.54 -0.60
C ALA A 272 13.93 -11.30 0.92
N GLY A 273 13.15 -10.36 1.48
CA GLY A 273 13.25 -9.92 2.87
C GLY A 273 14.55 -9.14 3.16
N GLY A 274 15.31 -8.80 2.12
CA GLY A 274 16.56 -8.07 2.17
C GLY A 274 16.33 -6.56 2.17
N PHE A 275 15.58 -6.05 3.14
CA PHE A 275 15.65 -4.62 3.44
C PHE A 275 16.99 -4.31 4.11
N GLY A 276 17.97 -3.93 3.28
CA GLY A 276 18.96 -2.92 3.64
C GLY A 276 19.80 -3.15 4.89
N THR A 277 20.17 -4.37 5.24
CA THR A 277 21.40 -4.61 6.03
C THR A 277 22.59 -4.91 5.12
N GLY A 278 22.58 -4.38 3.90
CA GLY A 278 23.75 -4.30 3.04
C GLY A 278 24.73 -3.30 3.64
N GLY A 279 25.55 -3.80 4.58
CA GLY A 279 26.84 -3.27 5.02
C GLY A 279 27.05 -1.75 4.91
N GLY A 280 26.76 -1.07 6.01
CA GLY A 280 27.19 0.29 6.27
C GLY A 280 26.59 0.79 7.58
N THR A 281 27.15 0.39 8.72
CA THR A 281 27.10 1.24 9.92
C THR A 281 27.90 2.48 9.59
N VAL A 282 27.28 3.41 8.86
CA VAL A 282 27.83 4.74 8.69
C VAL A 282 27.34 5.50 9.90
N ALA A 283 28.27 5.90 10.76
CA ALA A 283 27.99 6.81 11.85
C ALA A 283 27.21 7.99 11.25
N ALA A 284 26.07 8.33 11.84
CA ALA A 284 25.44 9.60 11.55
C ALA A 284 26.53 10.66 11.77
N THR A 285 26.95 11.32 10.70
CA THR A 285 27.79 12.50 10.83
C THR A 285 26.92 13.47 11.63
N GLU A 286 27.24 13.71 12.90
CA GLU A 286 26.54 14.72 13.70
C GLU A 286 26.63 16.03 12.92
N GLN A 287 25.51 16.46 12.37
CA GLN A 287 25.48 17.70 11.64
C GLN A 287 25.48 18.85 12.64
N THR A 288 26.63 19.52 12.73
CA THR A 288 26.82 20.72 13.53
C THR A 288 26.36 21.93 12.73
N GLY A 289 25.17 22.44 13.03
CA GLY A 289 24.65 23.70 12.51
C GLY A 289 23.71 24.35 13.52
N GLU A 290 23.59 25.68 13.47
CA GLU A 290 22.64 26.40 14.32
C GLU A 290 21.25 26.31 13.71
N VAL A 291 20.28 25.84 14.49
CA VAL A 291 18.88 25.74 14.06
C VAL A 291 18.20 27.08 14.27
N THR A 292 17.70 27.68 13.18
CA THR A 292 16.92 28.92 13.28
C THR A 292 15.44 28.58 13.50
N SER A 293 14.90 28.88 14.68
CA SER A 293 13.47 28.72 14.97
C SER A 293 12.66 29.96 14.62
N VAL A 294 11.40 29.78 14.26
CA VAL A 294 10.41 30.86 14.08
C VAL A 294 9.16 30.57 14.89
N ASP A 295 8.44 31.62 15.27
CA ASP A 295 7.11 31.49 15.85
C ASP A 295 6.00 31.50 14.79
N ALA A 296 4.75 31.37 15.23
CA ALA A 296 3.59 31.33 14.34
C ALA A 296 3.27 32.69 13.70
N GLU A 297 3.65 33.80 14.34
CA GLU A 297 3.41 35.15 13.83
C GLU A 297 4.39 35.47 12.70
N GLU A 298 5.68 35.20 12.91
CA GLU A 298 6.72 35.30 11.88
C GLU A 298 6.44 34.38 10.69
N ALA A 299 6.01 33.14 10.95
CA ALA A 299 5.64 32.21 9.89
C ALA A 299 4.44 32.73 9.06
N ALA A 300 3.44 33.34 9.71
CA ALA A 300 2.32 33.96 9.01
C ALA A 300 2.77 35.17 8.18
N ALA A 301 3.65 36.02 8.72
CA ALA A 301 4.19 37.17 7.99
C ALA A 301 4.94 36.74 6.72
N LEU A 302 5.80 35.71 6.82
CA LEU A 302 6.50 35.14 5.65
C LEU A 302 5.53 34.62 4.58
N LEU A 303 4.44 33.96 4.99
CA LEU A 303 3.42 33.46 4.07
C LEU A 303 2.61 34.58 3.40
N LEU A 304 2.41 35.71 4.08
CA LEU A 304 1.69 36.87 3.53
C LEU A 304 2.53 37.68 2.54
N ASP A 305 3.85 37.73 2.75
CA ASP A 305 4.77 38.42 1.85
C ASP A 305 5.11 37.60 0.59
N ALA A 306 4.80 36.30 0.60
CA ALA A 306 5.05 35.39 -0.51
C ALA A 306 4.06 35.59 -1.67
N LYS A 307 4.55 35.44 -2.91
CA LYS A 307 3.69 35.29 -4.10
C LYS A 307 3.45 33.83 -4.43
N GLU A 308 4.47 33.00 -4.20
CA GLU A 308 4.47 31.58 -4.52
C GLU A 308 4.73 30.73 -3.27
N VAL A 309 3.73 29.94 -2.86
CA VAL A 309 3.81 29.06 -1.68
C VAL A 309 3.66 27.60 -2.09
N MET A 310 4.67 26.79 -1.76
CA MET A 310 4.63 25.34 -1.96
C MET A 310 4.42 24.62 -0.63
N ILE A 311 3.30 23.91 -0.48
CA ILE A 311 3.00 23.11 0.70
C ILE A 311 3.44 21.67 0.46
N VAL A 312 4.29 21.13 1.33
CA VAL A 312 4.80 19.76 1.26
C VAL A 312 4.27 18.96 2.46
N PRO A 313 3.14 18.24 2.31
CA PRO A 313 2.55 17.47 3.39
C PRO A 313 3.28 16.14 3.62
N GLY A 314 3.50 15.81 4.89
CA GLY A 314 4.05 14.53 5.32
C GLY A 314 3.13 13.77 6.27
N TYR A 315 3.59 12.59 6.72
CA TYR A 315 2.81 11.75 7.63
C TYR A 315 2.48 12.44 8.97
N GLY A 316 3.31 13.38 9.43
CA GLY A 316 3.03 14.15 10.65
C GLY A 316 1.74 14.98 10.56
N MET A 317 1.39 15.50 9.36
CA MET A 317 0.13 16.19 9.12
C MET A 317 -1.07 15.25 9.34
N ALA A 318 -0.98 14.02 8.83
CA ALA A 318 -2.01 13.00 8.97
C ALA A 318 -2.21 12.57 10.43
N VAL A 319 -1.12 12.39 11.18
CA VAL A 319 -1.17 12.01 12.59
C VAL A 319 -1.81 13.11 13.45
N ALA A 320 -1.50 14.38 13.16
CA ALA A 320 -2.06 15.53 13.87
C ALA A 320 -3.49 15.89 13.43
N GLN A 321 -4.01 15.26 12.36
CA GLN A 321 -5.30 15.61 11.74
C GLN A 321 -5.38 17.10 11.34
N ALA A 322 -4.29 17.62 10.76
CA ALA A 322 -4.16 19.03 10.42
C ALA A 322 -4.62 19.39 8.99
N GLN A 323 -5.05 18.41 8.18
CA GLN A 323 -5.41 18.62 6.77
C GLN A 323 -6.49 19.69 6.55
N HIS A 324 -7.46 19.82 7.47
CA HIS A 324 -8.51 20.83 7.39
C HIS A 324 -7.96 22.24 7.60
N THR A 325 -7.13 22.44 8.62
CA THR A 325 -6.45 23.72 8.89
C THR A 325 -5.56 24.12 7.70
N VAL A 326 -4.87 23.17 7.08
CA VAL A 326 -4.06 23.42 5.88
C VAL A 326 -4.92 23.93 4.71
N ASN A 327 -6.12 23.38 4.52
CA ASN A 327 -7.05 23.88 3.50
C ASN A 327 -7.54 25.31 3.83
N GLU A 328 -7.82 25.61 5.10
CA GLU A 328 -8.22 26.95 5.53
C GLU A 328 -7.11 27.98 5.30
N ILE A 329 -5.86 27.64 5.62
CA ILE A 329 -4.68 28.46 5.30
C ILE A 329 -4.56 28.67 3.79
N THR A 330 -4.70 27.59 3.00
CA THR A 330 -4.64 27.64 1.54
C THR A 330 -5.67 28.61 0.97
N ARG A 331 -6.91 28.56 1.49
CA ARG A 331 -7.98 29.48 1.08
C ARG A 331 -7.66 30.93 1.47
N ALA A 332 -7.23 31.17 2.70
CA ALA A 332 -6.90 32.52 3.17
C ALA A 332 -5.79 33.17 2.33
N LEU A 333 -4.77 32.42 1.96
CA LEU A 333 -3.68 32.89 1.09
C LEU A 333 -4.15 33.14 -0.34
N ARG A 334 -4.95 32.23 -0.92
CA ARG A 334 -5.49 32.39 -2.28
C ARG A 334 -6.46 33.58 -2.39
N GLU A 335 -7.25 33.84 -1.36
CA GLU A 335 -8.14 35.02 -1.29
C GLU A 335 -7.34 36.34 -1.32
N ARG A 336 -6.07 36.31 -0.91
CA ARG A 336 -5.12 37.44 -0.97
C ARG A 336 -4.28 37.46 -2.25
N GLY A 337 -4.54 36.56 -3.20
CA GLY A 337 -3.85 36.49 -4.49
C GLY A 337 -2.51 35.76 -4.48
N VAL A 338 -2.17 35.07 -3.38
CA VAL A 338 -0.99 34.20 -3.32
C VAL A 338 -1.27 32.92 -4.10
N ASN A 339 -0.32 32.50 -4.94
CA ASN A 339 -0.40 31.22 -5.63
C ASN A 339 0.07 30.11 -4.68
N VAL A 340 -0.84 29.20 -4.34
CA VAL A 340 -0.57 28.10 -3.40
C VAL A 340 -0.68 26.79 -4.14
N ARG A 341 0.40 26.01 -4.11
CA ARG A 341 0.49 24.67 -4.71
C ARG A 341 0.91 23.64 -3.66
N PHE A 342 0.54 22.39 -3.90
CA PHE A 342 0.95 21.25 -3.08
C PHE A 342 1.89 20.35 -3.87
N GLY A 343 3.04 20.05 -3.28
CA GLY A 343 4.00 19.09 -3.83
C GLY A 343 3.89 17.76 -3.09
N ILE A 344 3.41 16.72 -3.76
CA ILE A 344 3.20 15.39 -3.17
C ILE A 344 4.35 14.47 -3.54
N HIS A 345 5.04 13.97 -2.51
CA HIS A 345 6.02 12.91 -2.71
C HIS A 345 5.31 11.55 -2.87
N PRO A 346 5.69 10.68 -3.83
CA PRO A 346 4.98 9.41 -4.11
C PRO A 346 4.87 8.45 -2.91
N VAL A 347 5.79 8.56 -1.96
CA VAL A 347 5.82 7.74 -0.73
C VAL A 347 5.50 8.52 0.55
N ALA A 348 4.90 9.72 0.42
CA ALA A 348 4.42 10.46 1.57
C ALA A 348 3.28 9.72 2.28
N GLY A 349 3.49 9.37 3.56
CA GLY A 349 2.48 8.72 4.39
C GLY A 349 2.75 7.24 4.68
N ARG A 350 1.69 6.43 4.57
CA ARG A 350 1.67 4.99 4.93
C ARG A 350 0.98 4.10 3.90
N MET A 351 0.56 4.67 2.78
CA MET A 351 0.05 3.98 1.62
C MET A 351 0.26 4.87 0.39
N PRO A 352 0.32 4.31 -0.82
CA PRO A 352 0.29 5.11 -2.05
C PRO A 352 -0.92 6.05 -2.06
N GLY A 353 -0.68 7.31 -2.42
CA GLY A 353 -1.74 8.33 -2.49
C GLY A 353 -2.34 8.74 -1.14
N HIS A 354 -1.72 8.39 0.00
CA HIS A 354 -2.27 8.71 1.32
C HIS A 354 -2.52 10.22 1.46
N MET A 355 -1.57 11.06 1.05
CA MET A 355 -1.74 12.52 1.14
C MET A 355 -2.87 13.02 0.23
N ASN A 356 -2.96 12.54 -1.01
CA ASN A 356 -4.00 12.94 -1.96
C ASN A 356 -5.40 12.67 -1.38
N VAL A 357 -5.59 11.51 -0.74
CA VAL A 357 -6.86 11.14 -0.12
C VAL A 357 -7.21 12.05 1.07
N LEU A 358 -6.25 12.41 1.92
CA LEU A 358 -6.49 13.30 3.06
C LEU A 358 -6.76 14.74 2.62
N LEU A 359 -6.06 15.21 1.59
CA LEU A 359 -6.30 16.54 1.01
C LEU A 359 -7.67 16.60 0.34
N ALA A 360 -8.08 15.52 -0.33
CA ALA A 360 -9.43 15.37 -0.89
C ALA A 360 -10.52 15.40 0.20
N GLU A 361 -10.30 14.69 1.31
CA GLU A 361 -11.18 14.71 2.48
C GLU A 361 -11.29 16.13 3.06
N ALA A 362 -10.16 16.85 3.13
CA ALA A 362 -10.12 18.25 3.53
C ALA A 362 -10.75 19.20 2.51
N ARG A 363 -11.12 18.73 1.31
CA ARG A 363 -11.65 19.51 0.18
C ARG A 363 -10.65 20.51 -0.41
N VAL A 364 -9.37 20.14 -0.45
CA VAL A 364 -8.37 20.87 -1.23
C VAL A 364 -8.66 20.66 -2.71
N PRO A 365 -8.72 21.74 -3.52
CA PRO A 365 -8.88 21.62 -4.97
C PRO A 365 -7.72 20.85 -5.60
N TYR A 366 -8.00 19.94 -6.54
CA TYR A 366 -6.97 19.06 -7.11
C TYR A 366 -6.10 19.76 -8.15
N ASP A 367 -6.59 20.85 -8.75
CA ASP A 367 -5.86 21.70 -9.71
C ASP A 367 -4.61 22.34 -9.12
N ILE A 368 -4.49 22.35 -7.78
CA ILE A 368 -3.32 22.86 -7.07
C ILE A 368 -2.51 21.75 -6.39
N VAL A 369 -2.79 20.48 -6.67
CA VAL A 369 -2.09 19.33 -6.10
C VAL A 369 -1.31 18.63 -7.20
N PHE A 370 0.01 18.65 -7.08
CA PHE A 370 0.93 18.16 -8.08
C PHE A 370 1.82 17.05 -7.52
N GLU A 371 2.24 16.14 -8.38
CA GLU A 371 3.22 15.12 -8.06
C GLU A 371 4.64 15.74 -8.08
N MET A 372 5.56 15.14 -7.32
CA MET A 372 6.95 15.63 -7.19
C MET A 372 7.65 15.91 -8.52
N ASP A 373 7.46 15.05 -9.53
CA ASP A 373 8.11 15.18 -10.84
C ASP A 373 7.60 16.42 -11.61
N GLU A 374 6.43 16.96 -11.26
CA GLU A 374 5.83 18.13 -11.91
C GLU A 374 6.27 19.45 -11.28
N VAL A 375 6.73 19.45 -10.02
CA VAL A 375 7.04 20.67 -9.25
C VAL A 375 8.51 20.85 -8.91
N ASN A 376 9.34 19.81 -9.05
CA ASN A 376 10.72 19.88 -8.59
C ASN A 376 11.55 20.95 -9.33
N GLU A 377 11.28 21.18 -10.62
CA GLU A 377 11.96 22.22 -11.41
C GLU A 377 11.55 23.64 -11.00
N ASP A 378 10.41 23.81 -10.32
CA ASP A 378 9.85 25.12 -9.97
C ASP A 378 10.36 25.65 -8.63
N PHE A 379 10.97 24.81 -7.78
CA PHE A 379 11.43 25.23 -6.45
C PHE A 379 12.31 26.49 -6.42
N PRO A 380 13.22 26.75 -7.38
CA PRO A 380 13.96 28.01 -7.43
C PRO A 380 13.09 29.27 -7.52
N GLU A 381 11.86 29.16 -8.03
CA GLU A 381 10.90 30.28 -8.14
C GLU A 381 9.93 30.35 -6.94
N VAL A 382 9.99 29.39 -6.01
CA VAL A 382 9.13 29.36 -4.82
C VAL A 382 9.66 30.28 -3.72
N ASP A 383 8.82 31.22 -3.28
CA ASP A 383 9.15 32.16 -2.20
C ASP A 383 9.19 31.47 -0.83
N VAL A 384 8.15 30.67 -0.53
CA VAL A 384 8.03 29.96 0.76
C VAL A 384 7.60 28.50 0.54
N SER A 385 8.43 27.57 0.98
CA SER A 385 8.09 26.14 1.08
C SER A 385 7.66 25.80 2.51
N MET A 386 6.43 25.32 2.71
CA MET A 386 5.91 24.91 4.01
C MET A 386 5.89 23.37 4.12
N VAL A 387 6.86 22.81 4.84
CA VAL A 387 7.05 21.38 5.05
C VAL A 387 6.31 20.94 6.31
N ILE A 388 5.22 20.16 6.17
CA ILE A 388 4.33 19.83 7.29
C ILE A 388 4.51 18.37 7.71
N GLY A 389 5.30 18.12 8.76
CA GLY A 389 5.45 16.78 9.32
C GLY A 389 6.10 15.77 8.36
N ALA A 390 6.91 16.26 7.42
CA ALA A 390 7.77 15.47 6.54
C ALA A 390 9.23 15.51 7.06
N ASN A 391 10.00 14.49 6.72
CA ASN A 391 11.44 14.47 7.03
C ASN A 391 12.24 13.87 5.88
N ASP A 392 12.12 12.56 5.66
CA ASP A 392 12.98 11.85 4.71
C ASP A 392 12.74 12.30 3.27
N ILE A 393 11.49 12.64 2.91
CA ILE A 393 11.09 13.07 1.55
C ILE A 393 11.57 14.47 1.15
N VAL A 394 12.18 15.21 2.08
CA VAL A 394 12.77 16.54 1.86
C VAL A 394 14.23 16.57 2.32
N ASN A 395 14.87 15.41 2.47
CA ASN A 395 16.22 15.32 3.06
C ASN A 395 17.31 15.44 1.97
N PRO A 396 18.15 16.49 2.00
CA PRO A 396 19.23 16.71 1.03
C PRO A 396 20.27 15.59 0.98
N SER A 397 20.43 14.83 2.07
CA SER A 397 21.39 13.71 2.16
C SER A 397 21.13 12.65 1.10
N ALA A 398 19.90 12.56 0.59
CA ALA A 398 19.57 11.66 -0.51
C ALA A 398 20.37 11.97 -1.80
N GLN A 399 20.79 13.22 -2.00
CA GLN A 399 21.59 13.64 -3.16
C GLN A 399 23.03 13.99 -2.79
N GLU A 400 23.23 14.63 -1.64
CA GLU A 400 24.52 15.20 -1.23
C GLU A 400 25.45 14.16 -0.57
N GLU A 401 24.90 13.09 0.03
CA GLU A 401 25.67 12.11 0.82
C GLU A 401 25.58 10.68 0.25
N PRO A 402 26.59 10.20 -0.50
CA PRO A 402 26.57 8.87 -1.12
C PRO A 402 26.45 7.69 -0.14
N ASN A 403 26.86 7.91 1.11
CA ASN A 403 26.84 6.89 2.17
C ASN A 403 25.54 6.92 3.00
N SER A 404 24.62 7.83 2.71
CA SER A 404 23.35 7.92 3.43
C SER A 404 22.47 6.69 3.15
N PRO A 405 21.75 6.15 4.15
CA PRO A 405 20.74 5.11 3.95
C PRO A 405 19.64 5.43 2.92
N ILE A 406 19.47 6.73 2.59
CA ILE A 406 18.51 7.24 1.61
C ILE A 406 19.19 7.79 0.35
N ALA A 407 20.49 7.56 0.15
CA ALA A 407 21.22 8.01 -1.03
C ALA A 407 20.54 7.52 -2.33
N GLY A 408 20.36 8.43 -3.29
CA GLY A 408 19.68 8.23 -4.57
C GLY A 408 18.15 8.20 -4.52
N MET A 409 17.52 8.40 -3.36
CA MET A 409 16.07 8.59 -3.26
C MET A 409 15.68 9.94 -3.89
N PRO A 410 14.74 9.98 -4.85
CA PRO A 410 14.13 11.23 -5.26
C PRO A 410 13.52 11.94 -4.05
N VAL A 411 13.64 13.26 -3.98
CA VAL A 411 13.15 14.07 -2.86
C VAL A 411 12.61 15.39 -3.41
N LEU A 412 11.75 16.05 -2.64
CA LEU A 412 11.30 17.41 -2.93
C LEU A 412 12.41 18.39 -2.53
N GLU A 413 12.95 19.11 -3.51
CA GLU A 413 14.14 19.95 -3.36
C GLU A 413 13.84 21.33 -2.78
N VAL A 414 13.10 21.35 -1.66
CA VAL A 414 12.60 22.57 -1.00
C VAL A 414 13.70 23.58 -0.66
N TRP A 415 14.94 23.10 -0.46
CA TRP A 415 16.10 23.95 -0.16
C TRP A 415 16.57 24.81 -1.34
N LYS A 416 16.11 24.54 -2.57
CA LYS A 416 16.39 25.38 -3.73
C LYS A 416 15.54 26.67 -3.76
N GLY A 417 14.46 26.71 -2.99
CA GLY A 417 13.61 27.89 -2.87
C GLY A 417 14.17 28.95 -1.92
N ARG A 418 13.46 30.08 -1.83
CA ARG A 418 13.92 31.25 -1.07
C ARG A 418 13.87 31.04 0.44
N THR A 419 12.74 30.56 0.97
CA THR A 419 12.58 30.26 2.41
C THR A 419 11.85 28.93 2.60
N THR A 420 12.31 28.10 3.53
CA THR A 420 11.63 26.85 3.91
C THR A 420 11.21 26.90 5.37
N ILE A 421 9.92 26.69 5.65
CA ILE A 421 9.38 26.56 7.01
C ILE A 421 9.10 25.08 7.27
N VAL A 422 9.74 24.50 8.28
CA VAL A 422 9.56 23.09 8.65
C VAL A 422 8.79 22.98 9.95
N LEU A 423 7.65 22.28 9.90
CA LEU A 423 6.80 22.03 11.06
C LEU A 423 7.07 20.62 11.63
N LYS A 424 7.58 20.57 12.86
CA LYS A 424 7.87 19.32 13.57
C LYS A 424 7.82 19.51 15.09
N ARG A 425 7.53 18.42 15.83
CA ARG A 425 7.45 18.45 17.30
C ARG A 425 8.81 18.59 17.99
N SER A 426 9.85 18.01 17.41
CA SER A 426 11.21 17.99 17.95
C SER A 426 12.21 17.66 16.83
N MET A 427 13.52 17.72 17.13
CA MET A 427 14.58 17.33 16.20
C MET A 427 14.71 15.81 16.00
N ALA A 428 13.74 15.01 16.43
CA ALA A 428 13.78 13.56 16.26
C ALA A 428 13.87 13.17 14.76
N SER A 429 14.65 12.13 14.49
CA SER A 429 14.84 11.59 13.15
C SER A 429 13.54 11.12 12.49
N GLY A 430 13.59 10.93 11.17
CA GLY A 430 12.46 10.45 10.37
C GLY A 430 12.30 8.95 10.46
N TYR A 431 11.67 8.37 9.46
CA TYR A 431 11.53 6.92 9.40
C TYR A 431 12.86 6.23 9.15
N ALA A 432 13.69 6.80 8.26
CA ALA A 432 15.01 6.29 7.93
C ALA A 432 16.02 6.36 9.08
N GLY A 433 15.69 7.02 10.19
CA GLY A 433 16.57 7.13 11.36
C GLY A 433 17.82 7.99 11.11
N VAL A 434 17.79 8.82 10.06
CA VAL A 434 18.86 9.76 9.70
C VAL A 434 18.50 11.17 10.12
N ASP A 435 19.51 11.96 10.45
CA ASP A 435 19.37 13.41 10.59
C ASP A 435 19.13 14.07 9.23
N ASN A 436 18.58 15.28 9.25
CA ASN A 436 18.21 16.00 8.04
C ASN A 436 18.98 17.33 7.95
N PRO A 437 19.91 17.45 6.99
CA PRO A 437 20.67 18.67 6.74
C PRO A 437 19.82 19.90 6.43
N LEU A 438 18.61 19.70 5.90
CA LEU A 438 17.68 20.79 5.62
C LEU A 438 17.49 21.69 6.84
N PHE A 439 17.40 21.10 8.03
CA PHE A 439 17.07 21.84 9.27
C PHE A 439 18.16 22.83 9.70
N TYR A 440 19.36 22.69 9.13
CA TYR A 440 20.53 23.52 9.43
C TYR A 440 20.88 24.48 8.28
N LYS A 441 20.14 24.46 7.16
CA LYS A 441 20.39 25.39 6.04
C LYS A 441 19.92 26.81 6.39
N GLU A 442 20.66 27.82 5.92
CA GLU A 442 20.42 29.24 6.23
C GLU A 442 19.03 29.75 5.80
N ASN A 443 18.44 29.16 4.76
CA ASN A 443 17.10 29.49 4.27
C ASN A 443 15.98 28.73 4.98
N THR A 444 16.29 27.92 6.00
CA THR A 444 15.31 27.09 6.71
C THR A 444 14.96 27.69 8.07
N ARG A 445 13.68 27.61 8.42
CA ARG A 445 13.08 28.09 9.66
C ARG A 445 12.27 26.97 10.30
N MET A 446 12.56 26.66 11.55
CA MET A 446 11.89 25.58 12.28
C MET A 446 10.71 26.13 13.10
N LEU A 447 9.50 25.70 12.77
CA LEU A 447 8.30 25.98 13.54
C LEU A 447 7.99 24.76 14.42
N PHE A 448 8.40 24.83 15.69
CA PHE A 448 8.22 23.72 16.62
C PHE A 448 6.80 23.63 17.17
N GLY A 449 6.28 22.41 17.29
CA GLY A 449 4.99 22.14 17.92
C GLY A 449 4.25 20.95 17.33
N ASP A 450 3.08 20.65 17.88
CA ASP A 450 2.12 19.77 17.21
C ASP A 450 1.59 20.46 15.96
N ALA A 451 1.56 19.74 14.83
CA ALA A 451 1.28 20.35 13.53
C ALA A 451 -0.08 21.07 13.51
N LYS A 452 -1.11 20.49 14.16
CA LYS A 452 -2.43 21.11 14.21
C LYS A 452 -2.41 22.40 15.03
N THR A 453 -1.86 22.35 16.24
CA THR A 453 -1.79 23.53 17.12
C THR A 453 -0.98 24.67 16.50
N SER A 454 0.17 24.37 15.90
CA SER A 454 1.01 25.38 15.24
C SER A 454 0.30 25.99 14.02
N LEU A 455 -0.34 25.17 13.17
CA LEU A 455 -1.07 25.66 12.00
C LEU A 455 -2.32 26.45 12.40
N ASP A 456 -3.04 26.06 13.45
CA ASP A 456 -4.18 26.83 13.96
C ASP A 456 -3.74 28.21 14.46
N SER A 457 -2.53 28.30 15.03
CA SER A 457 -1.94 29.58 15.44
C SER A 457 -1.56 30.44 14.24
N VAL A 458 -0.89 29.86 13.22
CA VAL A 458 -0.56 30.54 11.97
C VAL A 458 -1.82 31.07 11.29
N LEU A 459 -2.88 30.26 11.22
CA LEU A 459 -4.15 30.63 10.63
C LEU A 459 -4.78 31.85 11.32
N LYS A 460 -4.70 31.94 12.65
CA LYS A 460 -5.19 33.12 13.39
C LYS A 460 -4.47 34.39 12.98
N HIS A 461 -3.14 34.34 12.82
CA HIS A 461 -2.35 35.50 12.37
C HIS A 461 -2.56 35.81 10.88
N LEU A 462 -2.94 34.83 10.06
CA LEU A 462 -3.32 35.06 8.66
C LEU A 462 -4.71 35.69 8.51
N GLN A 463 -5.58 35.57 9.52
CA GLN A 463 -6.95 36.10 9.49
C GLN A 463 -7.13 37.41 10.27
N GLY A 464 -6.28 37.65 11.28
CA GLY A 464 -6.13 38.96 11.92
C GLY A 464 -5.48 39.95 10.96
#